data_AF-A0A364N1A1-F1
#
_entry.id   AF-A0A364N1A1-F1
#
_cell.length_a   1.000
_cell.length_b   1.000
_cell.length_c   1.000
_cell.angle_alpha   90.00
_cell.angle_beta   90.00
_cell.angle_gamma   90.00
#
_symmetry.space_group_name_H-M   'P 1'
#
loop_
_entity.id
_entity.type
_entity.pdbx_description
1 polymer ?
#
loop_
_entity_poly.entity_id
_entity_poly.type
_entity_poly.pdbx_seq_one_letter_code
_entity_poly.pdbx_strand_id
1 'polypeptide(L)'
;MASGSNFGRTVEMIDGIVTSLDDPALTADNQPSKHTILEYANKLPAKGEQDAPSEEAEPIYSDCFNLLAQDQHNEHKSIYTRQMLQYIKLQAGQINRELSLPTSQRTLQSLEASGLTKRRYKVWDWGDNAPTDTLLVDCLSRVEMHPDYQRKYSEHSTQLRLLKHYNKDCKDEYIDMPYTFSTSGRESSSENQGPDQESDKKREYQTAIKHTEGLWIESSSRDRLKATIQEIEAKPTKITNVICFGLGHINLNKDFYHSIIQHMAVFTIIDTLNELRRQRDPDHTPIRLILQDPRYTPRDHETMKWLFPYDDNISFVSDPDGLLAINSGTLLVTAYLPFSMPLMQIVADLFAEDPSQGPVAMICDEMELDADKREYSVRDRASPGVARFLMGHYEKVDAEFDGYALESDFMADVYGKDWYEQNRYYWLNSMELWARR
;
A
#
# COMPACT_ATOMS: atom_id res chain seq x y z
N MET A 1 38.31 22.66 -45.75
CA MET A 1 38.50 23.88 -44.93
C MET A 1 37.12 24.41 -44.55
N ALA A 2 36.98 24.83 -43.28
CA ALA A 2 35.78 25.29 -42.54
C ALA A 2 34.75 24.17 -42.22
N SER A 3 34.61 23.62 -41.01
CA SER A 3 34.14 24.19 -39.71
C SER A 3 32.75 24.82 -39.81
N GLY A 4 31.71 24.49 -39.06
CA GLY A 4 31.48 23.61 -37.91
C GLY A 4 30.10 23.98 -37.33
N SER A 5 29.47 23.09 -36.56
CA SER A 5 28.68 23.43 -35.35
C SER A 5 28.02 22.16 -34.79
N ASN A 6 28.59 21.68 -33.69
CA ASN A 6 27.98 20.72 -32.77
C ASN A 6 26.90 21.45 -31.95
N PHE A 7 25.67 20.93 -31.96
CA PHE A 7 24.69 21.23 -30.93
C PHE A 7 24.64 20.05 -29.95
N GLY A 8 25.51 20.08 -28.95
CA GLY A 8 25.35 19.31 -27.72
C GLY A 8 24.68 20.20 -26.69
N ARG A 9 23.39 19.98 -26.43
CA ARG A 9 22.72 20.53 -25.24
C ARG A 9 22.88 19.51 -24.12
N THR A 10 23.82 19.79 -23.23
CA THR A 10 23.92 19.17 -21.92
C THR A 10 22.76 19.71 -21.09
N VAL A 11 21.86 18.83 -20.64
CA VAL A 11 20.85 19.16 -19.64
C VAL A 11 21.57 19.12 -18.29
N GLU A 12 21.77 20.29 -17.68
CA GLU A 12 22.18 20.39 -16.29
C GLU A 12 21.00 19.93 -15.42
N MET A 13 21.12 18.72 -14.84
CA MET A 13 20.25 18.30 -13.75
C MET A 13 20.60 19.14 -12.52
N ILE A 14 19.65 19.96 -12.07
CA ILE A 14 19.75 20.68 -10.79
C ILE A 14 19.46 19.65 -9.70
N ASP A 15 20.54 19.02 -9.23
CA ASP A 15 20.54 18.07 -8.11
C ASP A 15 20.57 18.87 -6.80
N GLY A 16 19.39 19.34 -6.40
CA GLY A 16 19.17 20.19 -5.24
C GLY A 16 18.53 19.42 -4.08
N ILE A 17 19.36 18.76 -3.26
CA ILE A 17 19.05 18.30 -1.89
C ILE A 17 18.29 16.96 -1.80
N VAL A 18 18.94 15.85 -2.23
CA VAL A 18 18.95 14.54 -1.52
C VAL A 18 20.33 13.85 -1.70
N THR A 19 21.43 14.60 -1.86
CA THR A 19 22.77 14.02 -2.05
C THR A 19 23.52 13.71 -0.75
N SER A 20 22.86 13.76 0.42
CA SER A 20 23.46 13.36 1.70
C SER A 20 22.56 12.40 2.49
N LEU A 21 22.25 11.25 1.92
CA LEU A 21 21.96 10.08 2.74
C LEU A 21 23.31 9.44 3.05
N ASP A 22 23.85 9.74 4.23
CA ASP A 22 25.05 9.07 4.73
C ASP A 22 24.80 7.56 4.82
N ASP A 23 25.86 6.77 4.66
CA ASP A 23 25.81 5.31 4.86
C ASP A 23 25.15 4.98 6.22
N PRO A 24 24.33 3.92 6.30
CA PRO A 24 23.67 3.53 7.53
C PRO A 24 24.73 3.27 8.61
N ALA A 25 24.78 4.13 9.63
CA ALA A 25 25.69 3.93 10.75
C ALA A 25 25.12 2.81 11.64
N LEU A 26 25.89 1.73 11.78
CA LEU A 26 25.59 0.64 12.70
C LEU A 26 26.00 1.07 14.11
N THR A 27 25.05 1.16 15.03
CA THR A 27 25.31 1.42 16.44
C THR A 27 25.15 0.14 17.25
N ALA A 28 26.27 -0.37 17.78
CA ALA A 28 26.25 -1.42 18.78
C ALA A 28 26.12 -0.77 20.17
N ASP A 29 24.90 -0.62 20.67
CA ASP A 29 24.67 -0.08 22.01
C ASP A 29 24.33 -1.22 22.99
N ASN A 30 25.07 -1.30 24.10
CA ASN A 30 25.07 -2.43 25.03
C ASN A 30 24.34 -2.07 26.33
N GLN A 31 23.03 -1.79 26.30
CA GLN A 31 22.20 -1.80 27.51
C GLN A 31 20.76 -2.28 27.23
N PRO A 32 20.30 -3.40 27.84
CA PRO A 32 18.91 -3.82 27.74
C PRO A 32 18.00 -2.95 28.63
N SER A 33 17.04 -2.27 28.00
CA SER A 33 15.99 -1.48 28.66
C SER A 33 14.86 -2.40 29.13
N LYS A 34 14.69 -2.58 30.44
CA LYS A 34 13.63 -3.42 31.03
C LYS A 34 12.25 -2.73 30.97
N HIS A 35 11.53 -2.83 29.86
CA HIS A 35 10.09 -2.50 29.81
C HIS A 35 9.37 -3.40 28.79
N THR A 36 8.39 -4.15 29.27
CA THR A 36 7.74 -5.25 28.54
C THR A 36 6.81 -4.73 27.43
N ILE A 37 7.23 -4.90 26.16
CA ILE A 37 6.50 -4.52 24.93
C ILE A 37 5.33 -5.50 24.61
N LEU A 38 5.36 -6.71 25.17
CA LEU A 38 4.45 -7.82 24.82
C LEU A 38 2.96 -7.63 25.19
N GLU A 39 2.61 -6.71 26.11
CA GLU A 39 1.20 -6.39 26.37
C GLU A 39 0.59 -5.44 25.34
N TYR A 40 1.40 -4.76 24.52
CA TYR A 40 0.95 -3.66 23.65
C TYR A 40 0.73 -4.09 22.20
N ALA A 41 1.49 -5.05 21.68
CA ALA A 41 1.26 -5.64 20.36
C ALA A 41 0.06 -6.60 20.34
N ASN A 42 -0.21 -7.30 21.45
CA ASN A 42 -1.33 -8.24 21.59
C ASN A 42 -2.69 -7.56 21.86
N LYS A 43 -2.74 -6.22 21.89
CA LYS A 43 -3.96 -5.41 21.84
C LYS A 43 -4.23 -4.79 20.47
N LEU A 44 -3.51 -5.23 19.44
CA LEU A 44 -3.96 -5.05 18.06
C LEU A 44 -5.18 -5.95 17.87
N PRO A 45 -6.34 -5.42 17.43
CA PRO A 45 -7.49 -6.27 17.16
C PRO A 45 -7.13 -7.23 16.01
N ALA A 46 -6.85 -8.48 16.36
CA ALA A 46 -6.88 -9.60 15.44
C ALA A 46 -8.35 -9.90 15.11
N LYS A 47 -9.02 -9.01 14.38
CA LYS A 47 -10.37 -9.22 13.86
C LYS A 47 -10.64 -8.23 12.73
N GLY A 48 -11.13 -8.75 11.62
CA GLY A 48 -11.68 -7.97 10.50
C GLY A 48 -13.00 -7.29 10.84
N GLU A 49 -13.15 -6.80 12.07
CA GLU A 49 -14.22 -5.88 12.43
C GLU A 49 -13.73 -4.49 12.00
N GLN A 50 -14.40 -3.89 11.00
CA GLN A 50 -14.53 -2.44 10.91
C GLN A 50 -15.31 -2.00 12.15
N ASP A 51 -14.74 -2.16 13.33
CA ASP A 51 -15.27 -1.52 14.52
C ASP A 51 -15.18 -0.04 14.24
N ALA A 52 -16.33 0.61 14.17
CA ALA A 52 -16.41 2.05 14.30
C ALA A 52 -15.48 2.42 15.46
N PRO A 53 -14.55 3.38 15.28
CA PRO A 53 -13.65 3.79 16.35
C PRO A 53 -14.50 3.99 17.59
N SER A 54 -14.05 3.49 18.75
CA SER A 54 -14.74 3.75 20.00
C SER A 54 -15.08 5.24 20.09
N GLU A 55 -16.17 5.64 20.75
CA GLU A 55 -16.53 7.06 20.86
C GLU A 55 -15.35 7.94 21.34
N GLU A 56 -14.41 7.35 22.10
CA GLU A 56 -13.16 7.99 22.52
C GLU A 56 -12.10 8.17 21.41
N ALA A 57 -12.15 7.36 20.36
CA ALA A 57 -11.25 7.42 19.21
C ALA A 57 -11.77 8.28 18.06
N GLU A 58 -13.06 8.66 18.04
CA GLU A 58 -13.61 9.56 17.02
C GLU A 58 -12.80 10.86 16.83
N PRO A 59 -12.36 11.57 17.89
CA PRO A 59 -11.63 12.85 17.72
C PRO A 59 -10.32 12.73 16.93
N ILE A 60 -9.60 11.61 17.04
CA ILE A 60 -8.31 11.40 16.36
C ILE A 60 -8.51 11.37 14.83
N TYR A 61 -9.63 10.80 14.40
CA TYR A 61 -9.94 10.60 12.99
C TYR A 61 -10.76 11.75 12.39
N SER A 62 -11.40 12.57 13.22
CA SER A 62 -12.22 13.71 12.78
C SER A 62 -11.52 15.06 12.86
N ASP A 63 -10.50 15.20 13.72
CA ASP A 63 -9.75 16.45 13.82
C ASP A 63 -8.99 16.74 12.54
N CYS A 64 -9.03 18.00 12.13
CA CYS A 64 -8.37 18.46 10.93
C CYS A 64 -7.16 19.35 11.26
N PHE A 65 -6.20 19.31 10.33
CA PHE A 65 -4.93 20.03 10.42
C PHE A 65 -4.67 20.75 9.11
N ASN A 66 -4.05 21.93 9.21
CA ASN A 66 -3.79 22.80 8.07
C ASN A 66 -2.60 22.30 7.22
N LEU A 67 -2.84 21.28 6.40
CA LEU A 67 -1.80 20.72 5.53
C LEU A 67 -1.40 21.67 4.41
N LEU A 68 -2.26 22.60 3.98
CA LEU A 68 -1.90 23.56 2.94
C LEU A 68 -0.80 24.51 3.42
N ALA A 69 -0.89 25.01 4.65
CA ALA A 69 0.14 25.85 5.24
C ALA A 69 1.45 25.06 5.45
N GLN A 70 1.37 23.81 5.89
CA GLN A 70 2.54 22.93 6.04
C GLN A 70 3.23 22.65 4.70
N ASP A 71 2.44 22.36 3.66
CA ASP A 71 2.92 22.09 2.31
C ASP A 71 3.59 23.33 1.68
N GLN A 72 3.00 24.52 1.87
CA GLN A 72 3.61 25.80 1.47
C GLN A 72 4.91 26.09 2.23
N HIS A 73 4.94 25.84 3.55
CA HIS A 73 6.14 26.01 4.37
C HIS A 73 7.29 25.11 3.89
N ASN A 74 6.96 23.91 3.42
CA ASN A 74 7.90 22.96 2.86
C ASN A 74 8.18 23.18 1.36
N GLU A 75 7.76 24.31 0.79
CA GLU A 75 7.94 24.65 -0.63
C GLU A 75 7.41 23.56 -1.58
N HIS A 76 6.33 22.88 -1.20
CA HIS A 76 5.72 21.78 -1.94
C HIS A 76 6.65 20.59 -2.21
N LYS A 77 7.72 20.42 -1.42
CA LYS A 77 8.67 19.32 -1.60
C LYS A 77 8.04 17.96 -1.32
N SER A 78 8.35 16.99 -2.17
CA SER A 78 8.04 15.59 -1.95
C SER A 78 8.72 15.08 -0.69
N ILE A 79 7.98 14.38 0.17
CA ILE A 79 8.53 13.67 1.33
C ILE A 79 9.02 12.29 0.88
N TYR A 80 8.18 11.57 0.16
CA TYR A 80 8.49 10.23 -0.32
C TYR A 80 9.18 10.27 -1.68
N THR A 81 10.50 10.27 -1.67
CA THR A 81 11.30 10.20 -2.89
C THR A 81 11.67 8.76 -3.24
N ARG A 82 11.97 8.50 -4.52
CA ARG A 82 12.45 7.19 -4.96
C ARG A 82 13.74 6.78 -4.22
N GLN A 83 14.62 7.74 -3.93
CA GLN A 83 15.84 7.50 -3.18
C GLN A 83 15.55 7.11 -1.73
N MET A 84 14.60 7.76 -1.06
CA MET A 84 14.17 7.36 0.28
C MET A 84 13.61 5.93 0.27
N LEU A 85 12.74 5.58 -0.68
CA LEU A 85 12.22 4.22 -0.79
C LEU A 85 13.32 3.17 -1.05
N GLN A 86 14.35 3.49 -1.84
CA GLN A 86 15.51 2.62 -2.03
C GLN A 86 16.31 2.46 -0.73
N TYR A 87 16.44 3.51 0.06
CA TYR A 87 17.08 3.46 1.37
C TYR A 87 16.29 2.60 2.37
N ILE A 88 14.96 2.78 2.41
CA ILE A 88 14.05 1.92 3.18
C ILE A 88 14.21 0.45 2.76
N LYS A 89 14.23 0.15 1.46
CA LYS A 89 14.48 -1.21 0.95
C LYS A 89 15.81 -1.78 1.45
N LEU A 90 16.87 -0.99 1.43
CA LEU A 90 18.19 -1.41 1.92
C LEU A 90 18.14 -1.77 3.41
N GLN A 91 17.53 -0.91 4.22
CA GLN A 91 17.36 -1.11 5.66
C GLN A 91 16.46 -2.33 5.97
N ALA A 92 15.33 -2.47 5.26
CA ALA A 92 14.46 -3.63 5.37
C ALA A 92 15.20 -4.93 5.05
N GLY A 93 16.05 -4.92 4.02
CA GLY A 93 16.92 -6.05 3.69
C GLY A 93 17.95 -6.38 4.77
N GLN A 94 18.44 -5.38 5.51
CA GLN A 94 19.32 -5.61 6.67
C GLN A 94 18.55 -6.27 7.82
N ILE A 95 17.38 -5.75 8.17
CA ILE A 95 16.53 -6.32 9.23
C ILE A 95 16.11 -7.75 8.87
N ASN A 96 15.64 -8.01 7.64
CA ASN A 96 15.21 -9.35 7.23
C ASN A 96 16.37 -10.37 7.25
N ARG A 97 17.58 -9.97 6.86
CA ARG A 97 18.76 -10.84 7.02
C ARG A 97 18.98 -11.17 8.48
N GLU A 98 18.84 -10.20 9.36
CA GLU A 98 18.97 -10.41 10.79
C GLU A 98 17.90 -11.35 11.37
N LEU A 99 16.64 -11.13 10.98
CA LEU A 99 15.51 -11.96 11.38
C LEU A 99 15.68 -13.41 10.92
N SER A 100 16.38 -13.66 9.81
CA SER A 100 16.69 -15.01 9.35
C SER A 100 17.74 -15.77 10.18
N LEU A 101 18.52 -15.06 11.00
CA LEU A 101 19.53 -15.68 11.86
C LEU A 101 18.92 -16.21 13.16
N PRO A 102 19.48 -17.28 13.76
CA PRO A 102 19.15 -17.68 15.13
C PRO A 102 19.33 -16.51 16.11
N THR A 103 18.47 -16.36 17.11
CA THR A 103 18.53 -15.25 18.09
C THR A 103 19.92 -15.06 18.71
N SER A 104 20.64 -16.15 18.97
CA SER A 104 22.01 -16.11 19.54
C SER A 104 23.09 -15.57 18.60
N GLN A 105 22.79 -15.43 17.30
CA GLN A 105 23.69 -14.94 16.26
C GLN A 105 23.34 -13.52 15.82
N ARG A 106 22.23 -12.95 16.32
CA ARG A 106 21.81 -11.60 15.95
C ARG A 106 22.70 -10.56 16.65
N THR A 107 23.23 -9.63 15.86
CA THR A 107 24.08 -8.49 16.22
C THR A 107 23.42 -7.13 15.98
N LEU A 108 22.46 -7.01 15.05
CA LEU A 108 21.81 -5.74 14.74
C LEU A 108 20.72 -5.44 15.79
N GLN A 109 20.96 -4.44 16.63
CA GLN A 109 20.04 -4.04 17.70
C GLN A 109 19.08 -2.92 17.29
N SER A 110 19.54 -1.99 16.45
CA SER A 110 18.76 -0.83 16.03
C SER A 110 19.21 -0.32 14.66
N LEU A 111 18.34 0.43 14.00
CA LEU A 111 18.68 1.23 12.81
C LEU A 111 18.28 2.68 13.01
N GLU A 112 19.11 3.56 12.50
CA GLU A 112 18.86 5.00 12.46
C GLU A 112 18.76 5.50 11.03
N ALA A 113 18.00 6.59 10.84
CA ALA A 113 17.91 7.31 9.59
C ALA A 113 17.83 8.82 9.85
N SER A 114 18.11 9.61 8.81
CA SER A 114 17.98 11.07 8.86
C SER A 114 16.55 11.49 8.52
N GLY A 115 15.90 12.21 9.42
CA GLY A 115 14.59 12.83 9.21
C GLY A 115 14.66 14.04 8.26
N LEU A 116 13.52 14.70 8.04
CA LEU A 116 13.39 15.78 7.05
C LEU A 116 14.29 17.00 7.35
N THR A 117 14.56 17.28 8.62
CA THR A 117 15.49 18.33 9.09
C THR A 117 16.93 17.84 9.25
N LYS A 118 17.27 16.66 8.71
CA LYS A 118 18.58 15.98 8.81
C LYS A 118 18.98 15.55 10.22
N ARG A 119 18.07 15.60 11.17
CA ARG A 119 18.26 15.00 12.50
C ARG A 119 18.20 13.48 12.39
N ARG A 120 18.98 12.78 13.21
CA ARG A 120 18.99 11.31 13.23
C ARG A 120 17.97 10.79 14.21
N TYR A 121 17.18 9.82 13.78
CA TYR A 121 16.19 9.12 14.60
C TYR A 121 16.37 7.62 14.44
N LYS A 122 16.17 6.87 15.53
CA LYS A 122 15.99 5.42 15.44
C LYS A 122 14.68 5.13 14.72
N VAL A 123 14.75 4.40 13.61
CA VAL A 123 13.60 3.97 12.80
C VAL A 123 13.24 2.51 13.06
N TRP A 124 14.08 1.81 13.82
CA TRP A 124 13.85 0.43 14.24
C TRP A 124 14.69 0.12 15.46
N ASP A 125 14.12 -0.63 16.39
CA ASP A 125 14.79 -1.18 17.56
C ASP A 125 14.26 -2.61 17.79
N TRP A 126 15.16 -3.55 18.03
CA TRP A 126 14.86 -4.96 18.24
C TRP A 126 13.93 -5.18 19.44
N GLY A 127 14.00 -4.32 20.46
CA GLY A 127 13.19 -4.43 21.67
C GLY A 127 13.36 -5.74 22.44
N ASP A 128 12.51 -5.97 23.45
CA ASP A 128 12.57 -7.14 24.33
C ASP A 128 12.00 -8.41 23.65
N ASN A 129 12.87 -9.17 22.97
CA ASN A 129 12.87 -10.65 22.79
C ASN A 129 11.61 -11.39 22.29
N ALA A 130 10.60 -10.73 21.72
CA ALA A 130 9.52 -11.47 21.08
C ALA A 130 10.05 -12.21 19.84
N PRO A 131 9.63 -13.48 19.60
CA PRO A 131 9.89 -14.12 18.32
C PRO A 131 9.21 -13.31 17.22
N THR A 132 10.00 -12.65 16.39
CA THR A 132 9.54 -11.86 15.25
C THR A 132 9.97 -12.54 13.96
N ASP A 133 9.04 -12.66 13.03
CA ASP A 133 9.26 -13.24 11.69
C ASP A 133 8.72 -12.35 10.57
N THR A 134 8.00 -11.29 10.92
CA THR A 134 7.42 -10.33 9.98
C THR A 134 8.00 -8.94 10.23
N LEU A 135 8.35 -8.29 9.13
CA LEU A 135 8.78 -6.91 9.07
C LEU A 135 7.73 -6.11 8.31
N LEU A 136 7.29 -4.99 8.86
CA LEU A 136 6.42 -4.03 8.20
C LEU A 136 7.15 -2.71 8.03
N VAL A 137 6.87 -2.04 6.92
CA VAL A 137 7.32 -0.67 6.66
C VAL A 137 6.14 0.26 6.89
N ASP A 138 6.23 1.02 7.97
CA ASP A 138 5.18 1.92 8.41
C ASP A 138 5.48 3.34 7.93
N CYS A 139 4.74 3.82 6.94
CA CYS A 139 4.84 5.20 6.44
C CYS A 139 3.81 6.11 7.13
N LEU A 140 4.20 7.33 7.50
CA LEU A 140 3.30 8.29 8.15
C LEU A 140 2.55 9.16 7.13
N SER A 141 1.25 9.35 7.33
CA SER A 141 0.51 10.34 6.55
C SER A 141 0.99 11.77 6.79
N ARG A 142 0.68 12.69 5.86
CA ARG A 142 0.96 14.14 6.04
C ARG A 142 0.34 14.69 7.33
N VAL A 143 -0.84 14.21 7.70
CA VAL A 143 -1.51 14.56 8.98
C VAL A 143 -0.71 14.05 10.17
N GLU A 144 -0.26 12.79 10.16
CA GLU A 144 0.56 12.25 11.25
C GLU A 144 1.93 12.95 11.38
N MET A 145 2.46 13.49 10.28
CA MET A 145 3.68 14.30 10.30
C MET A 145 3.43 15.76 10.73
N HIS A 146 2.18 16.21 10.90
CA HIS A 146 1.88 17.57 11.33
C HIS A 146 2.24 17.76 12.83
N PRO A 147 3.00 18.80 13.21
CA PRO A 147 3.44 18.98 14.61
C PRO A 147 2.30 19.01 15.63
N ASP A 148 1.19 19.67 15.30
CA ASP A 148 0.03 19.74 16.21
C ASP A 148 -0.68 18.39 16.35
N TYR A 149 -0.68 17.56 15.30
CA TYR A 149 -1.21 16.19 15.39
C TYR A 149 -0.31 15.37 16.33
N GLN A 150 1.00 15.40 16.15
CA GLN A 150 1.92 14.66 17.03
C GLN A 150 1.84 15.11 18.49
N ARG A 151 1.61 16.41 18.74
CA ARG A 151 1.44 16.93 20.11
C ARG A 151 0.17 16.39 20.76
N LYS A 152 -0.91 16.25 19.99
CA LYS A 152 -2.24 15.87 20.51
C LYS A 152 -2.48 14.36 20.50
N TYR A 153 -1.97 13.65 19.50
CA TYR A 153 -2.43 12.31 19.12
C TYR A 153 -1.31 11.27 18.91
N SER A 154 -0.06 11.56 19.27
CA SER A 154 1.03 10.59 19.06
C SER A 154 0.82 9.23 19.69
N GLU A 155 0.14 9.17 20.83
CA GLU A 155 -0.13 7.91 21.55
C GLU A 155 -1.16 7.03 20.84
N HIS A 156 -1.90 7.59 19.88
CA HIS A 156 -2.98 6.92 19.17
C HIS A 156 -2.59 6.43 17.77
N SER A 157 -1.55 7.02 17.15
CA SER A 157 -0.96 6.46 15.93
C SER A 157 0.05 5.39 16.32
N THR A 158 -0.15 4.16 15.84
CA THR A 158 0.76 3.05 16.10
C THR A 158 2.18 3.38 15.64
N GLN A 159 2.29 4.02 14.48
CA GLN A 159 3.54 4.44 13.85
C GLN A 159 4.27 5.49 14.69
N LEU A 160 3.57 6.56 15.11
CA LEU A 160 4.15 7.62 15.94
C LEU A 160 4.54 7.12 17.32
N ARG A 161 3.71 6.28 17.94
CA ARG A 161 3.99 5.67 19.24
C ARG A 161 5.25 4.82 19.19
N LEU A 162 5.43 4.04 18.13
CA LEU A 162 6.62 3.22 17.93
C LEU A 162 7.87 4.10 17.73
N LEU A 163 7.77 5.12 16.88
CA LEU A 163 8.84 6.06 16.63
C LEU A 163 9.25 6.84 17.89
N LYS A 164 8.28 7.28 18.70
CA LYS A 164 8.54 7.90 20.01
C LYS A 164 9.16 6.91 20.99
N HIS A 165 8.73 5.66 20.98
CA HIS A 165 9.31 4.62 21.84
C HIS A 165 10.80 4.40 21.51
N TYR A 166 11.15 4.26 20.23
CA TYR A 166 12.54 4.13 19.79
C TYR A 166 13.38 5.35 20.15
N ASN A 167 12.77 6.54 20.17
CA ASN A 167 13.45 7.81 20.42
C ASN A 167 13.06 8.43 21.77
N LYS A 168 12.84 7.62 22.81
CA LYS A 168 12.38 8.08 24.14
C LYS A 168 13.29 9.12 24.81
N ASP A 169 14.58 9.11 24.45
CA ASP A 169 15.58 10.05 24.97
C ASP A 169 15.64 11.36 24.17
N CYS A 170 14.90 11.43 23.06
CA CYS A 170 14.76 12.63 22.25
C CYS A 170 13.88 13.65 22.98
N LYS A 171 14.39 14.88 23.10
CA LYS A 171 13.68 16.00 23.76
C LYS A 171 12.77 16.78 22.82
N ASP A 172 12.74 16.39 21.54
CA ASP A 172 11.95 17.07 20.53
C ASP A 172 10.45 16.86 20.79
N GLU A 173 9.66 17.93 20.65
CA GLU A 173 8.20 17.84 20.78
C GLU A 173 7.56 17.00 19.67
N TYR A 174 8.22 16.93 18.50
CA TYR A 174 7.78 16.20 17.33
C TYR A 174 8.96 15.54 16.62
N ILE A 175 8.70 14.42 15.94
CA ILE A 175 9.69 13.67 15.17
C ILE A 175 9.32 13.78 13.68
N ASP A 176 10.23 14.32 12.88
CA ASP A 176 10.03 14.58 11.45
C ASP A 176 10.51 13.42 10.55
N MET A 177 10.42 12.20 11.06
CA MET A 177 10.79 10.99 10.35
C MET A 177 9.53 10.39 9.67
N PRO A 178 9.53 10.25 8.33
CA PRO A 178 8.32 9.87 7.59
C PRO A 178 8.04 8.36 7.56
N TYR A 179 8.91 7.54 8.14
CA TYR A 179 8.71 6.10 8.23
C TYR A 179 9.32 5.50 9.49
N THR A 180 8.83 4.33 9.87
CA THR A 180 9.43 3.47 10.88
C THR A 180 9.31 2.02 10.40
N PHE A 181 10.08 1.12 10.99
CA PHE A 181 9.88 -0.32 10.81
C PHE A 181 9.25 -0.87 12.08
N SER A 182 8.27 -1.75 11.91
CA SER A 182 7.75 -2.56 13.00
C SER A 182 8.03 -4.05 12.73
N THR A 183 8.32 -4.78 13.78
CA THR A 183 8.48 -6.23 13.73
C THR A 183 7.44 -6.90 14.60
N SER A 184 6.83 -7.94 14.07
CA SER A 184 5.83 -8.73 14.78
C SER A 184 6.12 -10.22 14.58
N GLY A 185 5.78 -11.02 15.58
CA GLY A 185 5.61 -12.45 15.36
C GLY A 185 4.28 -12.68 14.66
N ARG A 186 4.27 -13.46 13.58
CA ARG A 186 3.03 -14.09 13.15
C ARG A 186 2.58 -14.98 14.28
N GLU A 187 1.37 -14.73 14.79
CA GLU A 187 0.66 -15.78 15.48
C GLU A 187 0.61 -16.95 14.51
N SER A 188 1.26 -18.06 14.87
CA SER A 188 1.22 -19.29 14.08
C SER A 188 -0.24 -19.59 13.82
N SER A 189 -0.74 -19.26 12.62
CA SER A 189 -2.14 -19.48 12.31
C SER A 189 -2.40 -20.95 12.61
N SER A 190 -3.44 -21.24 13.41
CA SER A 190 -3.79 -22.59 13.84
C SER A 190 -4.22 -23.50 12.69
N GLU A 191 -3.88 -23.13 11.46
CA GLU A 191 -4.15 -23.81 10.19
C GLU A 191 -3.15 -24.92 9.89
N ASN A 192 -2.07 -25.06 10.66
CA ASN A 192 -1.23 -26.27 10.69
C ASN A 192 -1.97 -27.41 11.42
N GLN A 193 -3.18 -27.75 10.96
CA GLN A 193 -3.89 -28.96 11.34
C GLN A 193 -3.42 -30.11 10.45
N GLY A 194 -3.41 -31.34 10.98
CA GLY A 194 -2.78 -32.50 10.35
C GLY A 194 -3.23 -32.78 8.90
N PRO A 195 -2.46 -33.60 8.15
CA PRO A 195 -2.55 -33.75 6.70
C PRO A 195 -3.96 -34.14 6.18
N ASP A 196 -4.72 -34.89 6.97
CA ASP A 196 -6.09 -35.30 6.60
C ASP A 196 -7.07 -34.12 6.67
N GLN A 197 -6.99 -33.27 7.70
CA GLN A 197 -7.83 -32.08 7.87
C GLN A 197 -7.45 -30.97 6.86
N GLU A 198 -6.19 -30.91 6.48
CA GLU A 198 -5.70 -30.02 5.43
C GLU A 198 -6.31 -30.33 4.07
N SER A 199 -6.52 -31.62 3.76
CA SER A 199 -7.09 -32.06 2.47
C SER A 199 -8.58 -31.72 2.30
N ASP A 200 -9.38 -31.89 3.35
CA ASP A 200 -10.81 -31.56 3.35
C ASP A 200 -11.03 -30.04 3.30
N LYS A 201 -10.30 -29.28 4.14
CA LYS A 201 -10.35 -27.82 4.11
C LYS A 201 -9.89 -27.26 2.77
N LYS A 202 -8.86 -27.84 2.16
CA LYS A 202 -8.42 -27.43 0.81
C LYS A 202 -9.49 -27.67 -0.25
N ARG A 203 -10.26 -28.76 -0.14
CA ARG A 203 -11.38 -29.01 -1.07
C ARG A 203 -12.53 -28.03 -0.86
N GLU A 204 -12.87 -27.74 0.40
CA GLU A 204 -13.85 -26.71 0.75
C GLU A 204 -13.43 -25.34 0.19
N TYR A 205 -12.15 -25.00 0.37
CA TYR A 205 -11.49 -23.82 -0.17
C TYR A 205 -11.67 -23.68 -1.68
N GLN A 206 -11.31 -24.74 -2.42
CA GLN A 206 -11.46 -24.76 -3.87
C GLN A 206 -12.92 -24.66 -4.31
N THR A 207 -13.84 -25.25 -3.55
CA THR A 207 -15.27 -25.22 -3.86
C THR A 207 -15.83 -23.81 -3.68
N ALA A 208 -15.54 -23.16 -2.55
CA ALA A 208 -16.00 -21.80 -2.25
C ALA A 208 -15.45 -20.78 -3.26
N ILE A 209 -14.16 -20.90 -3.62
CA ILE A 209 -13.58 -19.97 -4.60
C ILE A 209 -14.15 -20.20 -5.99
N LYS A 210 -14.32 -21.44 -6.46
CA LYS A 210 -14.96 -21.72 -7.76
C LYS A 210 -16.40 -21.22 -7.82
N HIS A 211 -17.13 -21.34 -6.71
CA HIS A 211 -18.47 -20.79 -6.61
C HIS A 211 -18.44 -19.26 -6.79
N THR A 212 -17.58 -18.58 -6.03
CA THR A 212 -17.36 -17.13 -6.13
C THR A 212 -16.92 -16.71 -7.54
N GLU A 213 -16.06 -17.50 -8.18
CA GLU A 213 -15.59 -17.29 -9.55
C GLU A 213 -16.74 -17.36 -10.55
N GLY A 214 -17.61 -18.37 -10.42
CA GLY A 214 -18.81 -18.52 -11.24
C GLY A 214 -19.71 -17.29 -11.15
N LEU A 215 -19.99 -16.84 -9.92
CA LEU A 215 -20.79 -15.63 -9.70
C LEU A 215 -20.14 -14.38 -10.29
N TRP A 216 -18.82 -14.22 -10.13
CA TRP A 216 -18.08 -13.10 -10.72
C TRP A 216 -18.14 -13.12 -12.26
N ILE A 217 -17.99 -14.29 -12.87
CA ILE A 217 -18.06 -14.48 -14.33
C ILE A 217 -19.41 -14.04 -14.89
N GLU A 218 -20.49 -14.32 -14.17
CA GLU A 218 -21.88 -13.98 -14.55
C GLU A 218 -22.27 -12.53 -14.18
N SER A 219 -21.44 -11.83 -13.40
CA SER A 219 -21.75 -10.48 -12.91
C SER A 219 -21.64 -9.41 -14.02
N SER A 220 -22.56 -8.44 -13.98
CA SER A 220 -22.47 -7.23 -14.81
C SER A 220 -21.27 -6.36 -14.45
N SER A 221 -20.82 -6.43 -13.18
CA SER A 221 -19.59 -5.77 -12.69
C SER A 221 -18.37 -6.15 -13.50
N ARG A 222 -18.20 -7.44 -13.74
CA ARG A 222 -17.11 -7.94 -14.55
C ARG A 222 -17.16 -7.37 -15.97
N ASP A 223 -18.30 -7.45 -16.64
CA ASP A 223 -18.43 -6.97 -18.02
C ASP A 223 -18.18 -5.46 -18.13
N ARG A 224 -18.66 -4.70 -17.15
CA ARG A 224 -18.41 -3.26 -17.05
C ARG A 224 -16.93 -2.96 -16.84
N LEU A 225 -16.29 -3.65 -15.90
CA LEU A 225 -14.85 -3.53 -15.66
C LEU A 225 -14.07 -3.82 -16.96
N LYS A 226 -14.43 -4.88 -17.70
CA LYS A 226 -13.81 -5.19 -18.99
C LYS A 226 -13.96 -4.04 -19.99
N ALA A 227 -15.15 -3.48 -20.14
CA ALA A 227 -15.40 -2.35 -21.04
C ALA A 227 -14.54 -1.14 -20.66
N THR A 228 -14.52 -0.78 -19.37
CA THR A 228 -13.70 0.33 -18.87
C THR A 228 -12.21 0.12 -19.15
N ILE A 229 -11.67 -1.08 -18.92
CA ILE A 229 -10.27 -1.40 -19.21
C ILE A 229 -9.97 -1.36 -20.72
N GLN A 230 -10.90 -1.79 -21.57
CA GLN A 230 -10.77 -1.67 -23.03
C GLN A 230 -10.64 -0.21 -23.48
N GLU A 231 -11.40 0.69 -22.87
CA GLU A 231 -11.32 2.14 -23.14
C GLU A 231 -9.97 2.73 -22.70
N ILE A 232 -9.46 2.35 -21.52
CA ILE A 232 -8.12 2.77 -21.07
C ILE A 232 -7.04 2.26 -22.02
N GLU A 233 -7.07 0.98 -22.41
CA GLU A 233 -6.06 0.38 -23.29
C GLU A 233 -6.10 0.93 -24.73
N ALA A 234 -7.22 1.57 -25.11
CA ALA A 234 -7.34 2.31 -26.37
C ALA A 234 -6.51 3.62 -26.36
N LYS A 235 -6.16 4.15 -25.19
CA LYS A 235 -5.31 5.35 -25.08
C LYS A 235 -3.87 5.08 -25.59
N PRO A 236 -3.10 6.13 -25.94
CA PRO A 236 -1.76 5.96 -26.48
C PRO A 236 -0.77 5.27 -25.52
N THR A 237 -0.82 5.60 -24.23
CA THR A 237 0.05 4.95 -23.23
C THR A 237 -0.43 3.54 -22.90
N LYS A 238 0.49 2.59 -22.89
CA LYS A 238 0.19 1.16 -22.68
C LYS A 238 0.50 0.71 -21.25
N ILE A 239 -0.41 -0.07 -20.68
CA ILE A 239 -0.23 -0.71 -19.37
C ILE A 239 0.69 -1.92 -19.53
N THR A 240 1.92 -1.91 -19.01
CA THR A 240 2.83 -3.06 -19.08
C THR A 240 2.79 -3.91 -17.82
N ASN A 241 2.29 -3.35 -16.72
CA ASN A 241 2.21 -4.00 -15.43
C ASN A 241 1.00 -3.51 -14.64
N VAL A 242 0.42 -4.40 -13.84
CA VAL A 242 -0.58 -4.07 -12.81
C VAL A 242 0.08 -4.28 -11.46
N ILE A 243 -0.01 -3.28 -10.59
CA ILE A 243 0.54 -3.36 -9.23
C ILE A 243 -0.61 -3.20 -8.26
N CYS A 244 -0.76 -4.16 -7.36
CA CYS A 244 -1.83 -4.19 -6.38
C CYS A 244 -1.30 -4.02 -4.97
N PHE A 245 -1.98 -3.18 -4.19
CA PHE A 245 -1.67 -2.96 -2.78
C PHE A 245 -2.88 -3.27 -1.91
N GLY A 246 -2.69 -4.17 -0.94
CA GLY A 246 -3.67 -4.40 0.12
C GLY A 246 -4.94 -5.15 -0.31
N LEU A 247 -4.85 -6.13 -1.23
CA LEU A 247 -6.03 -6.91 -1.66
C LEU A 247 -6.51 -7.94 -0.61
N GLY A 248 -5.83 -8.02 0.53
CA GLY A 248 -6.11 -8.96 1.60
C GLY A 248 -5.60 -10.37 1.31
N HIS A 249 -5.44 -11.16 2.37
CA HIS A 249 -5.21 -12.59 2.23
C HIS A 249 -6.48 -13.32 1.81
N ILE A 250 -6.33 -14.49 1.22
CA ILE A 250 -7.42 -15.33 0.75
C ILE A 250 -7.83 -16.27 1.89
N ASN A 251 -9.09 -16.21 2.31
CA ASN A 251 -9.59 -16.96 3.47
C ASN A 251 -10.98 -17.56 3.18
N LEU A 252 -11.30 -18.67 3.84
CA LEU A 252 -12.59 -19.35 3.78
C LEU A 252 -13.70 -18.67 4.58
N ASN A 253 -13.35 -17.86 5.57
CA ASN A 253 -14.35 -17.10 6.29
C ASN A 253 -15.01 -16.13 5.30
N LYS A 254 -16.35 -16.17 5.24
CA LYS A 254 -17.20 -15.30 4.42
C LYS A 254 -16.85 -13.82 4.56
N ASP A 255 -16.35 -13.40 5.72
CA ASP A 255 -15.87 -12.03 5.94
C ASP A 255 -14.78 -11.59 4.97
N PHE A 256 -14.02 -12.54 4.40
CA PHE A 256 -12.91 -12.29 3.48
C PHE A 256 -13.23 -12.60 2.01
N TYR A 257 -14.50 -12.87 1.67
CA TYR A 257 -14.86 -13.09 0.26
C TYR A 257 -14.62 -11.83 -0.59
N HIS A 258 -14.69 -10.64 0.02
CA HIS A 258 -14.25 -9.40 -0.61
C HIS A 258 -12.83 -9.47 -1.15
N SER A 259 -11.89 -10.06 -0.40
CA SER A 259 -10.50 -10.25 -0.88
C SER A 259 -10.49 -11.11 -2.14
N ILE A 260 -11.23 -12.22 -2.18
CA ILE A 260 -11.30 -13.10 -3.37
C ILE A 260 -11.80 -12.32 -4.59
N ILE A 261 -12.86 -11.52 -4.43
CA ILE A 261 -13.44 -10.73 -5.52
C ILE A 261 -12.46 -9.67 -6.01
N GLN A 262 -11.74 -9.01 -5.11
CA GLN A 262 -10.68 -8.06 -5.48
C GLN A 262 -9.63 -8.70 -6.38
N HIS A 263 -9.18 -9.93 -6.05
CA HIS A 263 -8.25 -10.67 -6.90
C HIS A 263 -8.89 -11.06 -8.24
N MET A 264 -10.15 -11.51 -8.27
CA MET A 264 -10.86 -11.85 -9.50
C MET A 264 -11.04 -10.66 -10.45
N ALA A 265 -11.30 -9.47 -9.89
CA ALA A 265 -11.33 -8.23 -10.65
C ALA A 265 -9.97 -7.93 -11.29
N VAL A 266 -8.88 -8.06 -10.52
CA VAL A 266 -7.51 -7.88 -11.04
C VAL A 266 -7.18 -8.91 -12.12
N PHE A 267 -7.55 -10.18 -11.95
CA PHE A 267 -7.35 -11.19 -12.99
C PHE A 267 -8.14 -10.87 -14.26
N THR A 268 -9.36 -10.36 -14.12
CA THR A 268 -10.18 -9.90 -15.26
C THR A 268 -9.51 -8.74 -16.01
N ILE A 269 -8.92 -7.78 -15.28
CA ILE A 269 -8.13 -6.69 -15.88
C ILE A 269 -6.98 -7.27 -16.70
N ILE A 270 -6.18 -8.17 -16.11
CA ILE A 270 -5.03 -8.77 -16.78
C ILE A 270 -5.45 -9.55 -18.03
N ASP A 271 -6.46 -10.41 -17.92
CA ASP A 271 -6.95 -11.22 -19.04
C ASP A 271 -7.47 -10.33 -20.18
N THR A 272 -8.19 -9.27 -19.85
CA THR A 272 -8.71 -8.31 -20.84
C THR A 272 -7.57 -7.62 -21.58
N LEU A 273 -6.57 -7.13 -20.85
CA LEU A 273 -5.39 -6.48 -21.46
C LEU A 273 -4.61 -7.45 -22.34
N ASN A 274 -4.38 -8.68 -21.87
CA ASN A 274 -3.67 -9.71 -22.64
C ASN A 274 -4.43 -10.15 -23.89
N GLU A 275 -5.77 -10.29 -23.81
CA GLU A 275 -6.61 -10.66 -24.94
C GLU A 275 -6.56 -9.58 -26.04
N LEU A 276 -6.75 -8.30 -25.67
CA LEU A 276 -6.67 -7.17 -26.60
C LEU A 276 -5.32 -7.09 -27.31
N ARG A 277 -4.23 -7.42 -26.61
CA ARG A 277 -2.88 -7.42 -27.18
C ARG A 277 -2.63 -8.60 -28.08
N ARG A 278 -3.02 -9.81 -27.67
CA ARG A 278 -2.89 -11.02 -28.49
C ARG A 278 -3.59 -10.87 -29.85
N GLN A 279 -4.71 -10.16 -29.89
CA GLN A 279 -5.44 -9.86 -31.13
C GLN A 279 -4.64 -8.94 -32.09
N ARG A 280 -3.76 -8.09 -31.56
CA ARG A 280 -2.93 -7.14 -32.33
C ARG A 280 -1.53 -7.69 -32.62
N ASP A 281 -0.96 -8.41 -31.67
CA ASP A 281 0.38 -8.98 -31.68
C ASP A 281 0.37 -10.33 -30.91
N PRO A 282 0.43 -11.47 -31.61
CA PRO A 282 0.46 -12.79 -30.97
C PRO A 282 1.69 -13.04 -30.09
N ASP A 283 2.79 -12.32 -30.32
CA ASP A 283 4.05 -12.48 -29.59
C ASP A 283 4.20 -11.43 -28.47
N HIS A 284 3.10 -10.77 -28.07
CA HIS A 284 3.15 -9.70 -27.09
C HIS A 284 3.69 -10.20 -25.73
N THR A 285 4.46 -9.34 -25.06
CA THR A 285 4.88 -9.63 -23.69
C THR A 285 3.66 -9.59 -22.76
N PRO A 286 3.39 -10.65 -21.99
CA PRO A 286 2.26 -10.67 -21.08
C PRO A 286 2.33 -9.53 -20.04
N ILE A 287 1.17 -9.06 -19.60
CA ILE A 287 1.09 -8.09 -18.51
C ILE A 287 1.65 -8.72 -17.23
N ARG A 288 2.57 -7.99 -16.57
CA ARG A 288 3.10 -8.40 -15.26
C ARG A 288 2.14 -8.00 -14.16
N LEU A 289 1.87 -8.92 -13.24
CA LEU A 289 1.09 -8.67 -12.02
C LEU A 289 2.02 -8.66 -10.81
N ILE A 290 2.05 -7.55 -10.08
CA ILE A 290 2.83 -7.40 -8.84
C ILE A 290 1.84 -7.22 -7.69
N LEU A 291 1.93 -8.08 -6.69
CA LEU A 291 1.05 -8.09 -5.52
C LEU A 291 1.88 -7.77 -4.28
N GLN A 292 1.50 -6.70 -3.58
CA GLN A 292 2.10 -6.30 -2.32
C GLN A 292 1.01 -6.21 -1.24
N ASP A 293 1.01 -7.16 -0.33
CA ASP A 293 0.19 -7.13 0.88
C ASP A 293 0.98 -7.77 2.03
N PRO A 294 1.19 -7.06 3.15
CA PRO A 294 1.89 -7.61 4.31
C PRO A 294 1.18 -8.82 4.93
N ARG A 295 -0.11 -9.00 4.64
CA ARG A 295 -0.93 -10.13 5.12
C ARG A 295 -0.78 -11.38 4.28
N TYR A 296 -0.11 -11.34 3.12
CA TYR A 296 0.08 -12.54 2.32
C TYR A 296 0.92 -13.59 3.06
N THR A 297 0.47 -14.82 2.96
CA THR A 297 1.08 -16.03 3.46
C THR A 297 1.58 -16.89 2.29
N PRO A 298 2.50 -17.85 2.54
CA PRO A 298 2.88 -18.82 1.51
C PRO A 298 1.68 -19.55 0.88
N ARG A 299 0.62 -19.80 1.66
CA ARG A 299 -0.62 -20.42 1.18
C ARG A 299 -1.38 -19.53 0.20
N ASP A 300 -1.38 -18.22 0.41
CA ASP A 300 -1.97 -17.27 -0.53
C ASP A 300 -1.25 -17.35 -1.87
N HIS A 301 0.08 -17.45 -1.85
CA HIS A 301 0.89 -17.55 -3.08
C HIS A 301 0.53 -18.83 -3.86
N GLU A 302 0.44 -19.98 -3.18
CA GLU A 302 0.03 -21.25 -3.80
C GLU A 302 -1.39 -21.19 -4.34
N THR A 303 -2.31 -20.58 -3.59
CA THR A 303 -3.70 -20.40 -4.00
C THR A 303 -3.81 -19.55 -5.26
N MET A 304 -3.11 -18.41 -5.30
CA MET A 304 -3.18 -17.50 -6.44
C MET A 304 -2.55 -18.11 -7.68
N LYS A 305 -1.47 -18.89 -7.55
CA LYS A 305 -0.92 -19.66 -8.68
C LYS A 305 -1.92 -20.67 -9.24
N TRP A 306 -2.76 -21.25 -8.37
CA TRP A 306 -3.84 -22.14 -8.79
C TRP A 306 -4.99 -21.40 -9.50
N LEU A 307 -5.38 -20.23 -8.99
CA LEU A 307 -6.46 -19.41 -9.59
C LEU A 307 -6.05 -18.71 -10.88
N PHE A 308 -4.78 -18.36 -10.98
CA PHE A 308 -4.26 -17.54 -12.07
C PHE A 308 -3.04 -18.24 -12.69
N PRO A 309 -3.25 -19.15 -13.66
CA PRO A 309 -2.21 -20.07 -14.16
C PRO A 309 -1.12 -19.40 -15.04
N TYR A 310 -0.96 -18.08 -14.99
CA TYR A 310 0.13 -17.36 -15.64
C TYR A 310 1.35 -17.23 -14.71
N ASP A 311 1.89 -18.37 -14.26
CA ASP A 311 2.81 -18.46 -13.12
C ASP A 311 4.07 -17.57 -13.26
N ASP A 312 4.58 -17.37 -14.49
CA ASP A 312 5.79 -16.57 -14.71
C ASP A 312 5.56 -15.04 -14.65
N ASN A 313 4.30 -14.57 -14.65
CA ASN A 313 3.97 -13.14 -14.73
C ASN A 313 3.44 -12.55 -13.42
N ILE A 314 3.24 -13.37 -12.39
CA ILE A 314 2.81 -12.93 -11.06
C ILE A 314 4.01 -12.83 -10.11
N SER A 315 4.11 -11.75 -9.35
CA SER A 315 5.18 -11.52 -8.38
C SER A 315 4.62 -11.04 -7.06
N PHE A 316 4.90 -11.79 -5.99
CA PHE A 316 4.66 -11.36 -4.63
C PHE A 316 5.89 -10.60 -4.12
N VAL A 317 5.69 -9.37 -3.68
CA VAL A 317 6.80 -8.50 -3.26
C VAL A 317 6.55 -7.95 -1.85
N SER A 318 7.63 -7.63 -1.15
CA SER A 318 7.58 -7.01 0.18
C SER A 318 7.70 -5.49 0.07
N ASP A 319 7.22 -4.76 1.08
CA ASP A 319 7.43 -3.31 1.13
C ASP A 319 8.93 -2.95 1.12
N PRO A 320 9.38 -1.91 0.38
CA PRO A 320 8.61 -1.02 -0.50
C PRO A 320 8.71 -1.40 -2.00
N ASP A 321 8.96 -2.65 -2.36
CA ASP A 321 9.30 -3.06 -3.74
C ASP A 321 8.18 -2.77 -4.75
N GLY A 322 6.93 -2.94 -4.36
CA GLY A 322 5.76 -2.58 -5.15
C GLY A 322 5.71 -1.08 -5.45
N LEU A 323 6.00 -0.22 -4.46
CA LEU A 323 6.07 1.23 -4.66
C LEU A 323 7.19 1.60 -5.64
N LEU A 324 8.36 0.97 -5.49
CA LEU A 324 9.51 1.17 -6.37
C LEU A 324 9.24 0.67 -7.80
N ALA A 325 8.35 -0.30 -7.98
CA ALA A 325 8.00 -0.84 -9.29
C ALA A 325 7.03 0.05 -10.09
N ILE A 326 6.35 1.02 -9.46
CA ILE A 326 5.44 1.95 -10.15
C ILE A 326 6.22 2.79 -11.18
N ASN A 327 5.67 2.84 -12.40
CA ASN A 327 6.25 3.52 -13.56
C ASN A 327 5.18 3.98 -14.57
N SER A 328 5.65 4.54 -15.69
CA SER A 328 4.83 5.11 -16.77
C SER A 328 3.88 4.13 -17.48
N GLY A 329 4.06 2.82 -17.25
CA GLY A 329 3.25 1.73 -17.78
C GLY A 329 2.45 0.98 -16.70
N THR A 330 2.33 1.52 -15.49
CA THR A 330 1.62 0.86 -14.39
C THR A 330 0.13 1.18 -14.40
N LEU A 331 -0.72 0.15 -14.23
CA LEU A 331 -2.05 0.32 -13.66
C LEU A 331 -1.98 -0.03 -12.17
N LEU A 332 -2.21 0.96 -11.32
CA LEU A 332 -2.20 0.79 -9.88
C LEU A 332 -3.60 0.35 -9.43
N VAL A 333 -3.69 -0.66 -8.57
CA VAL A 333 -4.96 -1.08 -7.95
C VAL A 333 -4.79 -1.13 -6.45
N THR A 334 -5.70 -0.52 -5.73
CA THR A 334 -5.77 -0.62 -4.28
C THR A 334 -7.22 -0.72 -3.85
N ALA A 335 -7.46 -1.46 -2.77
CA ALA A 335 -8.81 -1.67 -2.24
C ALA A 335 -8.77 -1.60 -0.72
N TYR A 336 -9.44 -0.60 -0.14
CA TYR A 336 -9.65 -0.50 1.31
C TYR A 336 -8.37 -0.60 2.15
N LEU A 337 -7.31 0.10 1.74
CA LEU A 337 -6.12 0.18 2.59
C LEU A 337 -6.47 0.76 3.96
N PRO A 338 -5.74 0.46 5.03
CA PRO A 338 -5.90 1.21 6.28
C PRO A 338 -5.67 2.72 6.05
N PHE A 339 -6.44 3.60 6.70
CA PHE A 339 -6.22 5.07 6.61
C PHE A 339 -4.80 5.50 6.99
N SER A 340 -4.15 4.70 7.85
CA SER A 340 -2.75 4.88 8.24
C SER A 340 -1.73 4.54 7.14
N MET A 341 -2.16 3.99 5.98
CA MET A 341 -1.28 3.73 4.84
C MET A 341 -1.43 4.87 3.82
N PRO A 342 -0.48 5.83 3.74
CA PRO A 342 -0.61 7.02 2.90
C PRO A 342 -0.24 6.76 1.44
N LEU A 343 -0.74 5.67 0.84
CA LEU A 343 -0.33 5.21 -0.50
C LEU A 343 -0.43 6.31 -1.56
N MET A 344 -1.57 7.00 -1.65
CA MET A 344 -1.77 8.03 -2.68
C MET A 344 -0.86 9.24 -2.47
N GLN A 345 -0.51 9.56 -1.23
CA GLN A 345 0.44 10.63 -0.91
C GLN A 345 1.86 10.22 -1.33
N ILE A 346 2.26 8.96 -1.11
CA ILE A 346 3.52 8.41 -1.59
C ILE A 346 3.57 8.44 -3.13
N VAL A 347 2.51 7.99 -3.81
CA VAL A 347 2.44 7.98 -5.27
C VAL A 347 2.53 9.39 -5.84
N ALA A 348 1.81 10.36 -5.28
CA ALA A 348 1.88 11.75 -5.71
C ALA A 348 3.30 12.33 -5.54
N ASP A 349 3.95 12.07 -4.40
CA ASP A 349 5.31 12.52 -4.13
C ASP A 349 6.35 11.92 -5.09
N LEU A 350 6.21 10.64 -5.44
CA LEU A 350 7.12 9.92 -6.33
C LEU A 350 7.15 10.50 -7.76
N PHE A 351 6.06 11.12 -8.18
CA PHE A 351 5.88 11.62 -9.55
C PHE A 351 5.54 13.11 -9.60
N ALA A 352 5.77 13.85 -8.51
CA ALA A 352 5.49 15.28 -8.43
C ALA A 352 6.31 16.10 -9.46
N GLU A 353 7.56 15.69 -9.71
CA GLU A 353 8.47 16.38 -10.65
C GLU A 353 8.13 16.08 -12.11
N ASP A 354 7.83 14.82 -12.43
CA ASP A 354 7.41 14.39 -13.77
C ASP A 354 6.21 13.41 -13.70
N PRO A 355 4.98 13.94 -13.71
CA PRO A 355 3.76 13.13 -13.71
C PRO A 355 3.62 12.19 -14.90
N SER A 356 4.35 12.42 -16.01
CA SER A 356 4.34 11.51 -17.17
C SER A 356 5.07 10.18 -16.91
N GLN A 357 5.88 10.11 -15.85
CA GLN A 357 6.49 8.87 -15.36
C GLN A 357 5.59 8.12 -14.37
N GLY A 358 4.48 8.71 -13.93
CA GLY A 358 3.53 8.11 -13.01
C GLY A 358 2.68 6.99 -13.64
N PRO A 359 1.78 6.36 -12.89
CA PRO A 359 0.92 5.31 -13.42
C PRO A 359 0.07 5.79 -14.62
N VAL A 360 -0.24 4.86 -15.52
CA VAL A 360 -1.19 5.08 -16.63
C VAL A 360 -2.59 5.32 -16.08
N ALA A 361 -2.97 4.52 -15.09
CA ALA A 361 -4.26 4.58 -14.44
C ALA A 361 -4.17 4.05 -13.01
N MET A 362 -5.14 4.41 -12.18
CA MET A 362 -5.24 4.06 -10.77
C MET A 362 -6.69 3.72 -10.44
N ILE A 363 -6.93 2.53 -9.89
CA ILE A 363 -8.18 2.19 -9.19
C ILE A 363 -7.89 2.30 -7.70
N CYS A 364 -8.55 3.23 -7.02
CA CYS A 364 -8.32 3.51 -5.60
C CYS A 364 -9.59 3.97 -4.89
N ASP A 365 -9.56 4.00 -3.55
CA ASP A 365 -10.67 4.52 -2.73
C ASP A 365 -11.11 5.92 -3.20
N GLU A 366 -12.38 6.24 -3.01
CA GLU A 366 -12.92 7.58 -3.25
C GLU A 366 -12.16 8.68 -2.49
N MET A 367 -11.88 9.79 -3.18
CA MET A 367 -11.14 10.92 -2.62
C MET A 367 -11.84 12.26 -2.88
N GLU A 368 -12.02 13.04 -1.82
CA GLU A 368 -12.36 14.45 -1.95
C GLU A 368 -11.10 15.25 -2.35
N LEU A 369 -11.03 15.63 -3.62
CA LEU A 369 -9.89 16.39 -4.16
C LEU A 369 -10.18 17.89 -4.19
N ASP A 370 -9.46 18.63 -3.36
CA ASP A 370 -9.40 20.08 -3.38
C ASP A 370 -7.96 20.49 -3.05
N ALA A 371 -7.30 21.20 -3.98
CA ALA A 371 -5.92 21.66 -3.82
C ALA A 371 -5.81 22.90 -2.93
N ASP A 372 -6.93 23.60 -2.70
CA ASP A 372 -7.03 24.80 -1.84
C ASP A 372 -7.66 24.48 -0.47
N LYS A 373 -8.16 23.25 -0.27
CA LYS A 373 -8.58 22.74 1.06
C LYS A 373 -7.40 22.89 2.02
N ARG A 374 -7.69 23.50 3.16
CA ARG A 374 -6.67 23.76 4.19
C ARG A 374 -6.61 22.62 5.18
N GLU A 375 -7.78 22.23 5.67
CA GLU A 375 -7.97 21.35 6.81
C GLU A 375 -8.19 19.91 6.35
N TYR A 376 -7.31 18.99 6.77
CA TYR A 376 -7.41 17.56 6.47
C TYR A 376 -7.30 16.72 7.74
N SER A 377 -8.01 15.61 7.80
CA SER A 377 -7.94 14.62 8.88
C SER A 377 -7.22 13.35 8.45
N VAL A 378 -6.95 12.43 9.38
CA VAL A 378 -6.32 11.13 9.08
C VAL A 378 -7.18 10.27 8.15
N ARG A 379 -8.50 10.52 8.07
CA ARG A 379 -9.40 9.81 7.14
C ARG A 379 -9.23 10.28 5.70
N ASP A 380 -8.74 11.51 5.50
CA ASP A 380 -8.52 12.04 4.17
C ASP A 380 -7.35 11.29 3.50
N ARG A 381 -7.68 10.49 2.48
CA ARG A 381 -6.70 9.89 1.57
C ARG A 381 -5.92 10.94 0.79
N ALA A 382 -6.60 12.04 0.47
CA ALA A 382 -6.04 13.16 -0.24
C ALA A 382 -5.14 14.01 0.67
N SER A 383 -4.30 14.81 0.01
CA SER A 383 -3.55 15.92 0.58
C SER A 383 -3.44 16.99 -0.50
N PRO A 384 -2.96 18.21 -0.20
CA PRO A 384 -2.76 19.23 -1.23
C PRO A 384 -1.91 18.73 -2.41
N GLY A 385 -0.87 17.94 -2.12
CA GLY A 385 -0.02 17.32 -3.14
C GLY A 385 -0.76 16.29 -4.01
N VAL A 386 -1.58 15.43 -3.40
CA VAL A 386 -2.41 14.45 -4.14
C VAL A 386 -3.42 15.16 -5.04
N ALA A 387 -4.10 16.19 -4.52
CA ALA A 387 -5.07 16.96 -5.29
C ALA A 387 -4.41 17.62 -6.51
N ARG A 388 -3.26 18.29 -6.34
CA ARG A 388 -2.50 18.86 -7.47
C ARG A 388 -2.09 17.80 -8.49
N PHE A 389 -1.58 16.67 -8.03
CA PHE A 389 -1.14 15.58 -8.89
C PHE A 389 -2.29 15.01 -9.74
N LEU A 390 -3.40 14.64 -9.11
CA LEU A 390 -4.55 14.05 -9.81
C LEU A 390 -5.29 15.07 -10.67
N MET A 391 -5.65 16.24 -10.12
CA MET A 391 -6.42 17.25 -10.86
C MET A 391 -5.61 17.88 -12.01
N GLY A 392 -4.29 17.94 -11.89
CA GLY A 392 -3.39 18.47 -12.91
C GLY A 392 -3.17 17.53 -14.09
N HIS A 393 -3.06 16.22 -13.83
CA HIS A 393 -2.50 15.27 -14.81
C HIS A 393 -3.39 14.06 -15.12
N TYR A 394 -4.44 13.84 -14.34
CA TYR A 394 -5.36 12.73 -14.50
C TYR A 394 -6.78 13.23 -14.74
N GLU A 395 -7.60 12.37 -15.30
CA GLU A 395 -9.03 12.52 -15.39
C GLU A 395 -9.70 11.35 -14.66
N LYS A 396 -10.75 11.67 -13.89
CA LYS A 396 -11.62 10.65 -13.34
C LYS A 396 -12.40 10.04 -14.50
N VAL A 397 -12.23 8.75 -14.72
CA VAL A 397 -13.00 8.01 -15.72
C VAL A 397 -14.36 7.73 -15.10
N ASP A 398 -15.42 8.12 -15.82
CA ASP A 398 -16.78 7.79 -15.42
C ASP A 398 -17.03 6.30 -15.67
N ALA A 399 -16.50 5.48 -14.76
CA ALA A 399 -16.66 4.05 -14.81
C ALA A 399 -18.02 3.62 -14.26
N GLU A 400 -18.90 4.56 -13.83
CA GLU A 400 -20.10 4.38 -12.98
C GLU A 400 -19.99 3.15 -12.05
N PHE A 401 -18.87 3.05 -11.32
CA PHE A 401 -18.74 2.05 -10.26
C PHE A 401 -19.70 2.36 -9.08
N ASP A 402 -20.27 3.55 -9.03
CA ASP A 402 -21.25 4.02 -8.04
C ASP A 402 -22.64 3.36 -8.13
N GLY A 403 -22.88 2.51 -9.13
CA GLY A 403 -24.12 1.75 -9.25
C GLY A 403 -24.23 0.61 -8.23
N TYR A 404 -25.10 0.73 -7.21
CA TYR A 404 -25.48 -0.39 -6.31
C TYR A 404 -25.97 -1.67 -7.03
N ALA A 405 -26.31 -1.55 -8.32
CA ALA A 405 -26.66 -2.67 -9.19
C ALA A 405 -25.50 -3.64 -9.45
N LEU A 406 -24.26 -3.23 -9.20
CA LEU A 406 -23.06 -3.99 -9.54
C LEU A 406 -23.02 -5.37 -8.87
N GLU A 407 -23.62 -5.56 -7.69
CA GLU A 407 -23.53 -6.85 -7.00
C GLU A 407 -24.70 -7.20 -6.08
N SER A 408 -25.90 -6.65 -6.28
CA SER A 408 -27.03 -7.02 -5.40
C SER A 408 -27.31 -8.53 -5.39
N ASP A 409 -27.23 -9.19 -6.56
CA ASP A 409 -27.43 -10.64 -6.69
C ASP A 409 -26.21 -11.43 -6.18
N PHE A 410 -25.00 -10.96 -6.49
CA PHE A 410 -23.75 -11.57 -6.02
C PHE A 410 -23.65 -11.53 -4.49
N MET A 411 -23.86 -10.36 -3.88
CA MET A 411 -23.81 -10.17 -2.43
C MET A 411 -24.96 -10.90 -1.75
N ALA A 412 -26.14 -10.97 -2.38
CA ALA A 412 -27.25 -11.76 -1.85
C ALA A 412 -26.96 -13.27 -1.84
N ASP A 413 -26.21 -13.78 -2.81
CA ASP A 413 -25.81 -15.18 -2.82
C ASP A 413 -24.70 -15.47 -1.80
N VAL A 414 -23.70 -14.60 -1.71
CA VAL A 414 -22.57 -14.75 -0.78
C VAL A 414 -22.99 -14.57 0.69
N TYR A 415 -23.68 -13.47 0.98
CA TYR A 415 -24.00 -13.00 2.33
C TYR A 415 -25.46 -13.23 2.73
N GLY A 416 -26.31 -13.69 1.80
CA GLY A 416 -27.74 -13.83 2.00
C GLY A 416 -28.50 -12.57 1.60
N LYS A 417 -29.83 -12.70 1.43
CA LYS A 417 -30.68 -11.60 0.93
C LYS A 417 -30.64 -10.33 1.76
N ASP A 418 -30.32 -10.43 3.05
CA ASP A 418 -30.30 -9.31 4.00
C ASP A 418 -28.88 -8.72 4.17
N TRP A 419 -27.97 -8.95 3.22
CA TRP A 419 -26.57 -8.47 3.28
C TRP A 419 -26.46 -6.96 3.45
N TYR A 420 -27.39 -6.20 2.88
CA TYR A 420 -27.44 -4.74 2.96
C TYR A 420 -27.76 -4.26 4.39
N GLU A 421 -28.51 -5.04 5.18
CA GLU A 421 -28.80 -4.72 6.58
C GLU A 421 -27.58 -4.92 7.49
N GLN A 422 -26.57 -5.66 7.02
CA GLN A 422 -25.33 -5.94 7.75
C GLN A 422 -24.23 -4.90 7.49
N ASN A 423 -24.55 -3.76 6.86
CA ASN A 423 -23.56 -2.73 6.46
C ASN A 423 -22.37 -3.30 5.67
N ARG A 424 -22.58 -4.38 4.91
CA ARG A 424 -21.55 -4.93 4.03
C ARG A 424 -21.55 -4.08 2.77
N TYR A 425 -20.41 -3.48 2.43
CA TYR A 425 -20.28 -2.65 1.23
C TYR A 425 -19.52 -3.40 0.14
N TYR A 426 -20.06 -3.40 -1.08
CA TYR A 426 -19.31 -3.89 -2.22
C TYR A 426 -18.13 -2.95 -2.52
N TRP A 427 -16.93 -3.52 -2.69
CA TRP A 427 -15.70 -2.74 -2.72
C TRP A 427 -15.58 -1.84 -3.93
N LEU A 428 -15.86 -2.33 -5.14
CA LEU A 428 -15.76 -1.50 -6.34
C LEU A 428 -16.66 -0.26 -6.26
N ASN A 429 -17.80 -0.33 -5.56
CA ASN A 429 -18.70 0.81 -5.40
C ASN A 429 -18.11 1.98 -4.64
N SER A 430 -17.03 1.75 -3.88
CA SER A 430 -16.31 2.79 -3.14
C SER A 430 -14.98 3.16 -3.81
N MET A 431 -14.76 2.69 -5.04
CA MET A 431 -13.52 2.96 -5.79
C MET A 431 -13.75 3.96 -6.91
N GLU A 432 -12.74 4.77 -7.16
CA GLU A 432 -12.61 5.63 -8.32
C GLU A 432 -11.58 5.08 -9.28
N LEU A 433 -11.80 5.35 -10.57
CA LEU A 433 -10.80 5.13 -11.60
C LEU A 433 -10.27 6.47 -12.10
N TRP A 434 -8.96 6.64 -11.99
CA TRP A 434 -8.22 7.79 -12.51
C TRP A 434 -7.36 7.32 -13.67
N ALA A 435 -7.43 7.98 -14.83
CA ALA A 435 -6.57 7.71 -15.96
C ALA A 435 -5.75 8.94 -16.31
N ARG A 436 -4.49 8.77 -16.68
CA ARG A 436 -3.64 9.87 -17.11
C ARG A 436 -4.20 10.48 -18.40
N ARG A 437 -4.15 11.81 -18.50
CA ARG A 437 -4.60 12.59 -19.67
C ARG A 437 -3.72 12.39 -20.88
#